data_AF-A0A8T5E937-F1
#
_entry.id   AF-A0A8T5E937-F1
#
_cell.length_a   1.000
_cell.length_b   1.000
_cell.length_c   1.000
_cell.angle_alpha   90.00
_cell.angle_beta   90.00
_cell.angle_gamma   90.00
#
_symmetry.space_group_name_H-M   'P 1'
#
loop_
_entity.id
_entity.type
_entity.pdbx_description
1 polymer ?
#
loop_
_entity_poly.entity_id
_entity_poly.type
_entity_poly.pdbx_seq_one_letter_code
_entity_poly.pdbx_strand_id
1 'polypeptide(L)'
;MGVEGLAAVGIGLMMHMVVAALIGISFNLAASYWRTFRIVTIPKGILTGAITGAIVFSLAFLPLHSMVMMPILESELTSTDSLLNILPEEKEALLELIANNDFVLWYSAFLHVIFGSVMGLMSGFLLHDRYRTVERIRSFW
;
A
#
# COMPACT_ATOMS: atom_id res chain seq x y z
N MET A 1 1.19 5.89 21.89
CA MET A 1 2.30 4.91 22.05
C MET A 1 3.54 5.73 22.31
N GLY A 2 4.18 5.61 23.49
CA GLY A 2 5.22 6.53 24.01
C GLY A 2 6.56 6.49 23.29
N VAL A 3 6.54 6.76 21.99
CA VAL A 3 7.68 6.90 21.09
C VAL A 3 7.46 8.19 20.32
N GLU A 4 8.38 9.13 20.42
CA GLU A 4 8.27 10.46 19.83
C GLU A 4 9.26 10.63 18.67
N GLY A 5 8.92 11.54 17.75
CA GLY A 5 9.78 11.92 16.63
C GLY A 5 10.17 10.75 15.71
N LEU A 6 11.46 10.66 15.37
CA LEU A 6 12.03 9.71 14.42
C LEU A 6 11.73 8.24 14.73
N ALA A 7 11.59 7.88 16.02
CA ALA A 7 11.28 6.51 16.43
C ALA A 7 9.86 6.10 16.04
N ALA A 8 8.89 7.00 16.18
CA ALA A 8 7.50 6.76 15.76
C ALA A 8 7.40 6.56 14.26
N VAL A 9 8.08 7.42 13.49
CA VAL A 9 8.17 7.31 12.03
C VAL A 9 8.81 5.98 11.62
N GLY A 10 9.90 5.58 12.30
CA GLY A 10 10.58 4.32 12.05
C GLY A 10 9.70 3.09 12.32
N ILE A 11 8.94 3.09 13.40
CA ILE A 11 8.00 2.00 13.73
C ILE A 11 6.86 1.93 12.71
N GLY A 12 6.28 3.07 12.35
CA GLY A 12 5.23 3.14 11.32
C GLY A 12 5.72 2.60 9.98
N LEU A 13 6.91 3.00 9.55
CA LEU A 13 7.55 2.49 8.34
C LEU A 13 7.79 0.97 8.42
N MET A 14 8.35 0.47 9.52
CA MET A 14 8.62 -0.95 9.70
C MET A 14 7.33 -1.79 9.62
N MET A 15 6.26 -1.35 10.30
CA MET A 15 4.95 -2.00 10.23
C MET A 15 4.41 -2.02 8.80
N HIS A 16 4.55 -0.91 8.06
CA HIS A 16 4.12 -0.83 6.67
C HIS A 16 4.89 -1.81 5.78
N MET A 17 6.21 -1.92 5.97
CA MET A 17 7.07 -2.87 5.24
C MET A 17 6.70 -4.33 5.52
N VAL A 18 6.38 -4.67 6.77
CA VAL A 18 5.95 -6.02 7.16
C VAL A 18 4.63 -6.38 6.47
N VAL A 19 3.64 -5.48 6.51
CA VAL A 19 2.35 -5.70 5.83
C VAL A 19 2.54 -5.82 4.32
N ALA A 20 3.39 -4.97 3.72
CA ALA A 20 3.72 -5.04 2.30
C ALA A 20 4.35 -6.39 1.92
N ALA A 21 5.25 -6.93 2.75
CA ALA A 21 5.84 -8.24 2.54
C ALA A 21 4.80 -9.38 2.61
N LEU A 22 3.89 -9.33 3.59
CA LEU A 22 2.81 -10.32 3.72
C LEU A 22 1.86 -10.31 2.52
N ILE A 23 1.54 -9.13 1.99
CA ILE A 23 0.74 -8.99 0.77
C ILE A 23 1.49 -9.59 -0.43
N GLY A 24 2.79 -9.32 -0.56
CA GLY A 24 3.61 -9.89 -1.64
C GLY A 24 3.72 -11.41 -1.60
N ILE A 25 3.82 -12.01 -0.40
CA ILE A 25 3.80 -13.47 -0.22
C ILE A 25 2.43 -14.03 -0.61
N SER A 26 1.35 -13.40 -0.14
CA SER A 26 -0.03 -13.81 -0.43
C SER A 26 -0.34 -13.74 -1.94
N PHE A 27 0.11 -12.67 -2.60
CA PHE A 27 0.01 -12.49 -4.04
C PHE A 27 0.73 -13.60 -4.80
N ASN A 28 1.98 -13.91 -4.45
CA ASN A 28 2.75 -14.99 -5.08
C ASN A 28 2.12 -16.37 -4.86
N LEU A 29 1.60 -16.62 -3.66
CA LEU A 29 0.90 -17.86 -3.35
C LEU A 29 -0.36 -18.01 -4.22
N ALA A 30 -1.20 -16.97 -4.27
CA ALA A 30 -2.40 -16.95 -5.11
C ALA A 30 -2.06 -17.12 -6.59
N ALA A 31 -1.03 -16.43 -7.09
CA ALA A 31 -0.55 -16.53 -8.46
C ALA A 31 -0.01 -17.92 -8.82
N SER A 32 0.52 -18.67 -7.84
CA SER A 32 1.06 -20.02 -8.01
C SER A 32 -0.04 -21.10 -8.06
N TYR A 33 -1.09 -20.96 -7.25
CA TYR A 33 -2.15 -21.98 -7.11
C TYR A 33 -3.35 -21.76 -8.04
N TRP A 34 -3.79 -20.51 -8.26
CA TRP A 34 -4.97 -20.23 -9.08
C TRP A 34 -4.63 -20.02 -10.56
N ARG A 35 -5.32 -20.75 -11.45
CA ARG A 35 -5.16 -20.61 -12.91
C ARG A 35 -5.44 -19.19 -13.43
N THR A 36 -6.39 -18.46 -12.84
CA THR A 36 -6.76 -17.10 -13.25
C THR A 36 -5.60 -16.11 -13.05
N PHE A 37 -4.93 -16.18 -11.90
CA PHE A 37 -3.84 -15.28 -11.50
C PHE A 37 -2.47 -15.73 -12.00
N ARG A 38 -2.41 -16.78 -12.83
CA ARG A 38 -1.18 -17.29 -13.39
C ARG A 38 -0.45 -16.21 -14.20
N ILE A 39 0.75 -15.83 -13.75
CA ILE A 39 1.60 -14.82 -14.39
C ILE A 39 2.38 -15.45 -15.54
N VAL A 40 1.69 -15.71 -16.65
CA VAL A 40 2.28 -16.36 -17.84
C VAL A 40 3.11 -15.36 -18.68
N THR A 41 2.80 -14.07 -18.58
CA THR A 41 3.48 -12.99 -19.31
C THR A 41 3.82 -11.82 -18.38
N ILE A 42 4.90 -11.09 -18.69
CA ILE A 42 5.33 -9.91 -17.92
C ILE A 42 4.23 -8.84 -17.84
N PRO A 43 3.56 -8.47 -18.95
CA PRO A 43 2.47 -7.47 -18.88
C PRO A 43 1.31 -7.92 -17.99
N LYS A 44 0.97 -9.22 -17.99
CA LYS A 44 -0.05 -9.76 -17.09
C LYS A 44 0.40 -9.69 -15.63
N GLY A 45 1.68 -9.92 -15.35
CA GLY A 45 2.25 -9.76 -14.00
C GLY A 45 2.12 -8.33 -13.49
N ILE A 46 2.53 -7.35 -14.31
CA ILE A 46 2.40 -5.93 -13.98
C ILE A 46 0.93 -5.56 -13.73
N LEU A 47 0.02 -5.94 -14.63
CA LEU A 47 -1.40 -5.60 -14.52
C LEU A 47 -2.07 -6.21 -13.29
N THR A 48 -1.82 -7.50 -13.02
CA THR A 48 -2.37 -8.19 -11.84
C THR A 48 -1.81 -7.63 -10.54
N GLY A 49 -0.54 -7.24 -10.53
CA GLY A 49 0.08 -6.52 -9.42
C GLY A 49 -0.52 -5.14 -9.19
N ALA A 50 -0.73 -4.35 -10.25
CA ALA A 50 -1.36 -3.03 -10.19
C ALA A 50 -2.78 -3.10 -9.60
N ILE A 51 -3.59 -4.06 -10.06
CA ILE A 51 -4.93 -4.33 -9.53
C ILE A 51 -4.86 -4.71 -8.05
N THR A 52 -3.91 -5.56 -7.66
CA THR A 52 -3.72 -5.94 -6.26
C THR A 52 -3.37 -4.72 -5.38
N GLY A 53 -2.49 -3.84 -5.86
CA GLY A 53 -2.18 -2.58 -5.20
C GLY A 53 -3.40 -1.68 -5.01
N ALA A 54 -4.23 -1.54 -6.03
CA ALA A 54 -5.49 -0.77 -5.96
C ALA A 54 -6.49 -1.38 -4.97
N ILE A 55 -6.61 -2.71 -4.93
CA ILE A 55 -7.49 -3.42 -3.98
C ILE A 55 -7.01 -3.20 -2.54
N VAL A 56 -5.72 -3.37 -2.27
CA VAL A 56 -5.13 -3.15 -0.93
C VAL A 56 -5.34 -1.70 -0.49
N PHE A 57 -5.09 -0.74 -1.37
CA PHE A 57 -5.35 0.66 -1.07
C PHE A 57 -6.82 0.89 -0.70
N SER A 58 -7.74 0.37 -1.50
CA SER A 58 -9.18 0.61 -1.32
C SER A 58 -9.75 -0.10 -0.09
N LEU A 59 -9.31 -1.33 0.20
CA LEU A 59 -9.91 -2.15 1.26
C LEU A 59 -9.19 -2.06 2.60
N ALA A 60 -7.89 -1.76 2.61
CA ALA A 60 -7.11 -1.66 3.85
C ALA A 60 -6.77 -0.21 4.18
N PHE A 61 -6.14 0.51 3.26
CA PHE A 61 -5.64 1.85 3.55
C PHE A 61 -6.76 2.88 3.69
N LEU A 62 -7.72 2.89 2.77
CA LEU A 62 -8.77 3.91 2.72
C LEU A 62 -9.70 3.89 3.95
N PRO A 63 -10.15 2.71 4.45
CA PRO A 63 -10.91 2.65 5.71
C PRO A 63 -10.06 3.03 6.92
N LEU A 64 -8.79 2.58 7.00
CA LEU A 64 -7.91 2.98 8.10
C LEU A 64 -7.65 4.49 8.12
N HIS A 65 -7.42 5.10 6.95
CA HIS A 65 -7.22 6.53 6.83
C HIS A 65 -8.46 7.30 7.27
N SER A 66 -9.59 7.05 6.59
CA SER A 66 -10.82 7.84 6.79
C SER A 66 -11.54 7.58 8.11
N MET A 67 -11.48 6.35 8.64
CA MET A 67 -12.25 5.96 9.83
C MET A 67 -11.42 5.92 11.11
N VAL A 68 -10.09 5.92 11.02
CA VAL A 68 -9.21 5.82 12.20
C VAL A 68 -8.23 6.99 12.24
N MET A 69 -7.41 7.18 11.21
CA MET A 69 -6.35 8.18 11.25
C MET A 69 -6.88 9.61 11.29
N MET A 70 -7.79 9.97 10.37
CA MET A 70 -8.34 11.34 10.31
C MET A 70 -9.12 11.73 11.57
N PRO A 71 -10.06 10.89 12.10
CA PRO A 71 -10.77 11.24 13.32
C PRO A 71 -9.85 11.42 14.53
N ILE A 72 -8.81 10.59 14.65
CA ILE A 72 -7.83 10.73 15.74
C ILE A 72 -7.07 12.05 15.58
N LEU A 73 -6.59 12.36 14.38
CA LEU A 73 -5.84 13.58 14.11
C LEU A 73 -6.68 14.84 14.39
N GLU A 74 -7.92 14.87 13.92
CA GLU A 74 -8.86 15.97 14.16
C GLU A 74 -9.17 16.13 15.65
N SER A 75 -9.36 15.02 16.38
CA SER A 75 -9.62 15.06 17.83
C SER A 75 -8.44 15.63 18.62
N GLU A 76 -7.19 15.27 18.27
CA GLU A 76 -6.01 15.75 18.98
C GLU A 76 -5.71 17.22 18.67
N LEU A 77 -6.00 17.69 17.46
CA LEU A 77 -5.77 19.08 17.06
C LEU A 77 -6.80 20.06 17.65
N THR A 78 -8.02 19.59 17.94
CA THR A 78 -9.14 20.39 18.45
C THR A 78 -9.30 20.33 19.98
N SER A 79 -8.79 19.28 20.63
CA SER A 79 -8.92 19.10 22.09
C SER A 79 -7.99 20.03 22.87
N THR A 80 -8.52 20.65 23.93
CA THR A 80 -7.74 21.49 24.87
C THR A 80 -6.87 20.64 25.80
N ASP A 81 -7.27 19.40 26.07
CA ASP A 81 -6.50 18.36 26.77
C ASP A 81 -6.05 17.28 25.76
N SER A 82 -5.17 17.64 24.83
CA SER A 82 -4.55 16.65 23.93
C SER A 82 -3.71 15.66 24.76
N LEU A 83 -3.82 14.37 24.44
CA LEU A 83 -3.00 13.32 25.06
C LEU A 83 -1.56 13.33 24.53
N LEU A 84 -1.30 14.11 23.47
CA LEU A 84 -0.01 14.31 22.85
C LEU A 84 0.44 15.75 23.07
N ASN A 85 1.69 15.92 23.47
CA ASN A 85 2.27 17.26 23.65
C ASN A 85 2.72 17.79 22.27
N ILE A 86 1.77 18.17 21.43
CA ILE A 86 2.02 18.62 20.04
C ILE A 86 2.60 20.04 20.08
N LEU A 87 3.80 20.23 19.52
CA LEU A 87 4.38 21.57 19.42
C LEU A 87 3.56 22.45 18.46
N PRO A 88 3.54 23.78 18.65
CA PRO A 88 2.80 24.69 17.77
C PRO A 88 3.17 24.58 16.29
N GLU A 89 4.45 24.32 16.00
CA GLU A 89 4.98 24.13 14.64
C GLU A 89 4.50 22.81 14.01
N GLU A 90 4.46 21.72 14.79
CA GLU A 90 3.93 20.43 14.35
C GLU A 90 2.42 20.51 14.10
N LYS A 91 1.70 21.30 14.90
CA LYS A 91 0.28 21.58 14.71
C LYS A 91 -0.01 22.26 13.38
N GLU A 92 0.81 23.24 13.00
CA GLU A 92 0.68 23.95 11.73
C GLU A 92 0.92 23.01 10.53
N ALA A 93 1.98 22.19 10.59
CA ALA A 93 2.27 21.19 9.56
C ALA A 93 1.15 20.14 9.43
N LEU A 94 0.56 19.68 10.54
CA LEU A 94 -0.56 18.74 10.52
C LEU A 94 -1.84 19.36 9.94
N LEU A 95 -2.11 20.64 10.24
CA LEU A 95 -3.24 21.37 9.65
C LEU A 95 -3.09 21.56 8.14
N GLU A 96 -1.87 21.85 7.66
CA GLU A 96 -1.58 21.90 6.23
C GLU A 96 -1.77 20.53 5.56
N LEU A 97 -1.37 19.45 6.23
CA LEU A 97 -1.56 18.08 5.75
C LEU A 97 -3.05 17.71 5.64
N ILE A 98 -3.87 18.10 6.63
CA ILE A 98 -5.32 17.93 6.61
C ILE A 98 -5.96 18.74 5.48
N ALA A 99 -5.55 20.01 5.32
CA ALA A 99 -6.08 20.88 4.27
C ALA A 99 -5.80 20.33 2.86
N ASN A 100 -4.68 19.63 2.69
CA ASN A 100 -4.27 18.99 1.45
C ASN A 100 -4.51 17.46 1.42
N ASN A 101 -5.41 16.95 2.26
CA ASN A 101 -5.64 15.51 2.40
C ASN A 101 -6.03 14.82 1.08
N ASP A 102 -6.74 15.52 0.19
CA ASP A 102 -7.08 15.00 -1.15
C ASP A 102 -5.83 14.67 -1.97
N PHE A 103 -4.79 15.52 -1.92
CA PHE A 103 -3.52 15.24 -2.58
C PHE A 103 -2.82 14.05 -1.93
N VAL A 104 -2.81 13.97 -0.60
CA VAL A 104 -2.21 12.84 0.14
C VAL A 104 -2.87 11.52 -0.27
N LEU A 105 -4.20 11.48 -0.37
CA LEU A 105 -4.95 10.32 -0.82
C LEU A 105 -4.62 9.95 -2.27
N TRP A 106 -4.54 10.92 -3.17
CA TRP A 106 -4.23 10.68 -4.58
C TRP A 106 -2.82 10.12 -4.77
N TYR A 107 -1.81 10.77 -4.16
CA TYR A 107 -0.43 10.29 -4.23
C TYR A 107 -0.25 8.95 -3.54
N SER A 108 -0.93 8.71 -2.42
CA SER A 108 -0.95 7.41 -1.76
C SER A 108 -1.52 6.33 -2.68
N ALA A 109 -2.67 6.56 -3.32
CA ALA A 109 -3.27 5.62 -4.26
C ALA A 109 -2.31 5.31 -5.42
N PHE A 110 -1.70 6.34 -5.99
CA PHE A 110 -0.74 6.22 -7.09
C PHE A 110 0.48 5.37 -6.70
N LEU A 111 1.07 5.62 -5.53
CA LEU A 111 2.23 4.86 -5.04
C LEU A 111 1.86 3.40 -4.75
N HIS A 112 0.67 3.11 -4.24
CA HIS A 112 0.22 1.73 -4.01
C HIS A 112 0.07 0.96 -5.33
N VAL A 113 -0.42 1.61 -6.39
CA VAL A 113 -0.53 1.00 -7.72
C VAL A 113 0.86 0.77 -8.33
N ILE A 114 1.79 1.72 -8.20
CA ILE A 114 3.18 1.53 -8.66
C ILE A 114 3.84 0.38 -7.91
N PHE A 115 3.74 0.37 -6.59
CA PHE A 115 4.31 -0.69 -5.76
C PHE A 115 3.73 -2.06 -6.14
N GLY A 116 2.41 -2.15 -6.31
CA GLY A 116 1.74 -3.36 -6.80
C GLY A 116 2.25 -3.79 -8.18
N SER A 117 2.44 -2.85 -9.09
CA SER A 117 2.99 -3.11 -10.43
C SER A 117 4.41 -3.70 -10.37
N VAL A 118 5.28 -3.15 -9.53
CA VAL A 118 6.65 -3.64 -9.32
C VAL A 118 6.64 -5.02 -8.65
N MET A 119 5.79 -5.22 -7.64
CA MET A 119 5.59 -6.52 -7.00
C MET A 119 5.16 -7.59 -8.01
N GLY A 120 4.21 -7.26 -8.89
CA GLY A 120 3.72 -8.14 -9.95
C GLY A 120 4.78 -8.50 -10.98
N LEU A 121 5.63 -7.53 -11.34
CA LEU A 121 6.79 -7.73 -12.21
C LEU A 121 7.80 -8.69 -11.56
N MET A 122 8.19 -8.44 -10.31
CA MET A 122 9.16 -9.28 -9.58
C MET A 122 8.65 -10.71 -9.40
N SER A 123 7.36 -10.86 -9.09
CA SER A 123 6.67 -12.15 -9.01
C SER A 123 6.66 -12.88 -10.35
N GLY A 124 6.49 -12.15 -11.46
CA GLY A 124 6.58 -12.70 -12.80
C GLY A 124 7.96 -13.24 -13.15
N PHE A 125 9.04 -12.59 -12.69
CA PHE A 125 10.40 -13.13 -12.83
C PHE A 125 10.62 -14.36 -11.96
N LEU A 126 10.19 -14.33 -10.70
CA LEU A 126 10.35 -15.45 -9.76
C LEU A 126 9.59 -16.71 -10.22
N LEU A 127 8.41 -16.55 -10.80
CA LEU A 127 7.58 -17.66 -11.26
C LEU A 127 7.84 -18.05 -12.74
N HIS A 128 8.79 -17.39 -13.41
CA HIS A 128 9.02 -17.54 -14.84
C HIS A 128 9.28 -19.00 -15.26
N ASP A 129 10.15 -19.70 -14.54
CA ASP A 129 10.54 -21.08 -14.87
C ASP A 129 9.37 -22.06 -14.74
N ARG A 130 8.44 -21.83 -13.80
CA ARG A 130 7.24 -22.66 -13.63
C ARG A 130 6.23 -22.48 -14.76
N TYR A 131 6.35 -21.41 -15.54
CA TYR A 131 5.43 -21.09 -16.64
C TYR A 131 6.04 -21.24 -18.04
N ARG A 132 7.30 -21.72 -18.16
CA ARG A 132 7.91 -22.02 -19.47
C ARG A 132 7.19 -23.12 -20.25
N THR A 133 6.55 -24.06 -19.56
CA THR A 133 5.88 -25.24 -20.16
C THR A 133 4.38 -25.03 -20.41
N VAL A 134 3.82 -23.88 -20.02
CA VAL A 134 2.40 -23.58 -20.27
C VAL A 134 2.24 -23.18 -21.73
N GLU A 135 1.42 -23.92 -22.48
CA GLU A 135 1.07 -23.56 -23.86
C GLU A 135 0.53 -22.13 -23.90
N ARG A 136 1.25 -21.26 -24.61
CA ARG A 136 0.80 -19.90 -24.88
C ARG A 136 -0.11 -19.95 -26.10
N ILE A 137 -1.39 -19.68 -25.89
CA ILE A 137 -2.30 -19.44 -27.00
C ILE A 137 -1.78 -18.18 -27.73
N ARG A 138 -1.23 -18.37 -28.93
CA ARG A 138 -0.82 -17.29 -29.84
C ARG A 138 -2.08 -16.59 -30.38
N SER A 139 -2.79 -15.82 -29.56
CA SER A 139 -3.76 -14.86 -30.07
C SER A 139 -4.03 -13.75 -29.06
N PHE A 140 -3.31 -12.64 -29.23
CA PHE A 140 -3.89 -11.30 -29.33
C PHE A 140 -2.75 -10.34 -29.69
N TRP A 141 -2.51 -10.22 -31.00
CA TRP A 141 -2.20 -8.95 -31.64
C TRP A 141 -3.45 -8.59 -32.45
#